data_AF-A0A2G4I3L4-F1
#
_entry.id   AF-A0A2G4I3L4-F1
#
_cell.length_a   1.000
_cell.length_b   1.000
_cell.length_c   1.000
_cell.angle_alpha   90.00
_cell.angle_beta   90.00
_cell.angle_gamma   90.00
#
_symmetry.space_group_name_H-M   'P 1'
#
loop_
_entity.id
_entity.type
_entity.pdbx_description
1 polymer ?
#
loop_
_entity_poly.entity_id
_entity_poly.type
_entity_poly.pdbx_seq_one_letter_code
_entity_poly.pdbx_strand_id
1 'polypeptide(L)' 'MFGRINNYFRETRDELLNKVSWPSWEDLRESTWIVLVASLIFALIIWALDSVLGIGLGQFYKLFK' A
#
# COMPACT_ATOMS: atom_id res chain seq x y z
N MET A 1 -24.75 3.06 30.12
CA MET A 1 -24.26 2.81 28.74
C MET A 1 -22.75 3.03 28.61
N PHE A 2 -22.19 4.17 29.05
CA PHE A 2 -20.75 4.48 28.91
C PHE A 2 -19.76 3.46 29.53
N GLY A 3 -20.10 2.83 30.67
CA GLY A 3 -19.25 1.81 31.29
C GLY A 3 -19.07 0.52 30.46
N ARG A 4 -20.03 0.16 29.61
CA ARG A 4 -19.93 -1.01 28.72
C ARG A 4 -18.92 -0.77 27.59
N ILE A 5 -18.91 0.45 27.06
CA ILE A 5 -17.97 0.86 26.01
C ILE A 5 -16.54 0.85 26.54
N ASN A 6 -16.31 1.38 27.75
CA ASN A 6 -14.98 1.37 28.37
C ASN A 6 -14.44 -0.06 28.60
N ASN A 7 -15.28 -0.99 29.05
CA ASN A 7 -14.88 -2.38 29.21
C ASN A 7 -14.59 -3.05 27.85
N TYR A 8 -15.38 -2.76 26.82
CA TYR A 8 -15.18 -3.31 25.47
C TYR A 8 -13.83 -2.91 24.87
N PHE A 9 -13.42 -1.65 25.05
CA PHE A 9 -12.10 -1.19 24.60
C PHE A 9 -10.97 -1.85 25.39
N ARG A 10 -11.17 -2.14 26.67
CA ARG A 10 -10.18 -2.81 27.51
C ARG A 10 -10.01 -4.27 27.12
N GLU A 11 -11.10 -4.98 26.88
CA GLU A 11 -11.09 -6.36 26.38
C GLU A 11 -10.48 -6.47 24.97
N THR A 12 -10.83 -5.55 24.07
CA THR A 12 -10.24 -5.49 22.72
C THR A 12 -8.71 -5.27 22.77
N ARG A 13 -8.23 -4.42 23.68
CA ARG A 13 -6.78 -4.19 23.88
C ARG A 13 -6.08 -5.45 24.39
N ASP A 14 -6.64 -6.11 25.39
CA ASP A 14 -6.07 -7.36 25.93
C ASP A 14 -6.07 -8.47 24.90
N GLU A 15 -7.10 -8.57 24.05
CA GLU A 15 -7.17 -9.59 23.00
C GLU A 15 -6.16 -9.34 21.88
N LEU A 16 -6.04 -8.09 21.42
CA LEU A 16 -5.07 -7.72 20.38
C LEU A 16 -3.62 -7.90 20.83
N LEU A 17 -3.32 -7.76 22.13
CA LEU A 17 -1.96 -7.87 22.65
C LEU A 17 -1.58 -9.30 23.07
N ASN A 18 -2.52 -10.06 23.65
CA ASN A 18 -2.22 -11.37 24.23
C ASN A 18 -2.67 -12.56 23.37
N LYS A 19 -3.61 -12.36 22.44
CA LYS A 19 -4.19 -13.43 21.61
C LYS A 19 -3.80 -13.34 20.13
N VAL A 20 -3.00 -12.36 19.74
CA VAL A 20 -2.50 -12.20 18.37
C VAL A 20 -0.98 -12.28 18.37
N SER A 21 -0.44 -13.08 17.46
CA SER A 21 0.99 -13.16 17.20
C SER A 21 1.42 -11.96 16.36
N TRP A 22 1.86 -10.88 17.02
CA TRP A 22 2.50 -9.78 16.31
C TRP A 22 3.87 -10.23 15.78
N PRO A 23 4.16 -10.01 14.49
CA PRO A 23 5.48 -10.27 13.94
C PRO A 23 6.53 -9.37 14.61
N SER A 24 7.78 -9.82 14.62
CA SER A 24 8.86 -9.00 15.17
C SER A 24 9.08 -7.75 14.30
N TRP A 25 9.70 -6.73 14.88
CA TRP A 25 10.05 -5.51 14.15
C TRP A 25 10.98 -5.76 12.95
N GLU A 26 11.74 -6.84 12.98
CA GLU A 26 12.61 -7.27 11.89
C GLU A 26 11.81 -7.89 10.74
N ASP A 27 10.86 -8.79 11.04
CA ASP A 27 9.97 -9.39 10.04
C ASP A 27 9.07 -8.33 9.35
N LEU A 28 8.63 -7.34 10.12
CA LEU A 28 7.87 -6.19 9.62
C LEU A 28 8.69 -5.36 8.63
N ARG A 29 9.99 -5.18 8.89
CA ARG A 29 10.87 -4.41 8.01
C ARG A 29 11.18 -5.19 6.73
N GLU A 30 11.39 -6.49 6.84
CA GLU A 30 11.65 -7.37 5.69
C GLU A 30 10.45 -7.38 4.73
N SER A 31 9.23 -7.60 5.26
CA SER A 31 8.01 -7.55 4.47
C SER A 31 7.75 -6.17 3.85
N THR A 32 8.01 -5.09 4.59
CA THR A 32 7.87 -3.72 4.07
C THR A 32 8.88 -3.42 2.95
N TRP A 33 10.11 -3.91 3.06
CA TRP A 33 11.14 -3.69 2.05
C TRP A 33 10.76 -4.31 0.70
N ILE A 34 10.22 -5.54 0.73
CA ILE A 34 9.74 -6.23 -0.47
C ILE A 34 8.63 -5.40 -1.16
N VAL A 35 7.67 -4.89 -0.39
CA VAL A 35 6.57 -4.07 -0.91
C VAL A 35 7.07 -2.73 -1.48
N LEU A 36 8.07 -2.10 -0.84
CA LEU A 36 8.70 -0.87 -1.33
C LEU A 36 9.37 -1.07 -2.69
N VAL A 37 10.09 -2.18 -2.86
CA VAL A 37 10.72 -2.49 -4.15
C VAL A 37 9.66 -2.79 -5.21
N ALA A 38 8.62 -3.55 -4.87
CA ALA A 38 7.52 -3.84 -5.79
C ALA A 38 6.80 -2.56 -6.24
N SER A 39 6.51 -1.63 -5.33
CA SER A 39 5.84 -0.36 -5.67
C SER A 39 6.70 0.53 -6.57
N LEU A 40 8.03 0.54 -6.37
CA LEU A 40 8.96 1.27 -7.23
C LEU A 40 8.97 0.72 -8.66
N ILE A 41 8.94 -0.61 -8.82
CA ILE A 41 8.87 -1.26 -10.14
C ILE A 41 7.56 -0.90 -10.84
N PHE A 42 6.42 -0.97 -10.14
CA PHE A 42 5.13 -0.57 -10.72
C PHE A 42 5.10 0.90 -11.13
N ALA A 43 5.70 1.79 -10.33
CA ALA A 43 5.80 3.20 -10.67
C ALA A 43 6.58 3.42 -11.98
N LEU A 44 7.70 2.73 -12.17
CA LEU A 44 8.48 2.79 -13.42
C LEU A 44 7.71 2.26 -14.63
N ILE A 45 6.96 1.16 -14.47
CA ILE A 45 6.14 0.59 -15.54
C ILE A 45 5.04 1.57 -15.96
N ILE A 46 4.31 2.14 -15.00
CA ILE A 46 3.24 3.11 -15.27
C ILE A 46 3.83 4.33 -15.98
N TRP A 47 4.94 4.86 -15.48
CA TRP A 47 5.62 5.99 -16.11
C TRP A 47 6.04 5.72 -17.57
N ALA A 48 6.54 4.52 -17.85
CA ALA A 48 6.87 4.11 -19.21
C ALA A 48 5.62 4.03 -20.10
N LEU A 49 4.52 3.44 -19.61
CA LEU A 49 3.25 3.35 -20.34
C LEU A 49 2.67 4.74 -20.64
N ASP A 50 2.64 5.63 -19.64
CA ASP A 50 2.15 7.00 -19.80
C ASP A 50 2.97 7.77 -20.83
N SER A 51 4.30 7.58 -20.83
CA SER A 51 5.20 8.21 -21.79
C SER A 51 4.97 7.71 -23.22
N VAL A 52 4.82 6.39 -23.40
CA VAL A 52 4.55 5.79 -24.72
C VAL A 52 3.20 6.24 -25.28
N LEU A 53 2.17 6.25 -24.44
CA LEU A 53 0.84 6.69 -24.84
C LEU A 53 0.83 8.19 -25.18
N GLY A 54 1.48 9.03 -24.36
CA GLY A 54 1.59 10.46 -24.62
C GLY A 54 2.29 10.77 -25.95
N ILE A 55 3.40 10.07 -26.24
CA ILE A 55 4.11 10.21 -27.51
C ILE A 55 3.25 9.68 -28.67
N GLY A 56 2.67 8.49 -28.54
CA GLY A 56 1.86 7.87 -29.58
C GLY A 56 0.64 8.71 -29.98
N LEU A 57 -0.11 9.18 -28.98
CA LEU A 57 -1.25 10.08 -29.20
C LEU A 57 -0.80 11.42 -29.79
N GLY A 58 0.32 11.99 -29.30
CA GLY A 58 0.87 13.23 -29.84
C GLY A 58 1.23 13.13 -31.33
N GLN A 59 1.78 12.00 -31.78
CA GLN A 59 2.06 11.76 -33.21
C GLN A 59 0.77 11.53 -34.01
N PHE A 60 -0.19 10.79 -33.45
CA PHE A 60 -1.49 10.60 -34.07
C PHE A 60 -2.20 11.95 -34.30
N TYR A 61 -2.28 12.81 -33.29
CA TYR A 61 -2.91 14.13 -33.45
C TYR A 61 -2.18 15.03 -34.46
N LYS A 62 -0.86 14.89 -34.64
CA LYS A 62 -0.11 15.61 -35.68
C LYS A 62 -0.40 15.12 -37.11
N LEU A 63 -0.85 13.87 -37.28
CA LEU A 63 -1.20 13.30 -38.58
C LEU A 63 -2.62 13.71 -39.04
N PHE A 64 -3.51 14.01 -38.10
CA PHE A 64 -4.89 14.44 -38.39
C PHE A 64 -5.08 15.96 -38.38
N LYS A 65 -4.01 16.72 -38.13
CA LYS A 65 -3.95 18.17 -38.32
C LYS A 65 -3.17 18.49 -39.59
#